data_AF-A0A7Z8VHS9-F1
#
_entry.id   AF-A0A7Z8VHS9-F1
#
_cell.length_a   1.000
_cell.length_b   1.000
_cell.length_c   1.000
_cell.angle_alpha   90.00
_cell.angle_beta   90.00
_cell.angle_gamma   90.00
#
_symmetry.space_group_name_H-M   'P 1'
#
loop_
_entity.id
_entity.type
_entity.pdbx_description
1 polymer ?
#
loop_
_entity_poly.entity_id
_entity_poly.type
_entity_poly.pdbx_seq_one_letter_code
_entity_poly.pdbx_strand_id
1 'polypeptide(L)' 'MQNNTKLLELKELLAVQSELELVILVGSQAHGNANQDSDWDFAIRWIEYLEPMQQLAKE' A
#
# COMPACT_ATOMS: atom_id res chain seq x y z
N MET A 1 -14.01 18.05 -5.55
CA MET A 1 -12.89 18.44 -4.65
C MET A 1 -12.69 17.47 -3.48
N GLN A 2 -13.73 16.83 -2.91
CA GLN A 2 -13.61 15.95 -1.73
C GLN A 2 -12.71 14.71 -1.91
N ASN A 3 -12.61 14.14 -3.13
CA ASN A 3 -11.79 12.94 -3.37
C ASN A 3 -10.28 13.19 -3.19
N ASN A 4 -9.81 14.40 -3.45
CA ASN A 4 -8.39 14.73 -3.29
C ASN A 4 -7.99 14.82 -1.81
N THR A 5 -8.91 15.23 -0.94
CA THR A 5 -8.67 15.32 0.51
C THR A 5 -8.51 13.95 1.13
N LYS A 6 -9.42 13.01 0.86
CA LYS A 6 -9.34 11.64 1.38
C LYS A 6 -8.09 10.88 0.91
N LEU A 7 -7.69 11.10 -0.34
CA LEU A 7 -6.46 10.50 -0.87
C LEU A 7 -5.21 11.07 -0.19
N LEU A 8 -5.22 12.36 0.17
CA LEU A 8 -4.12 12.99 0.90
C LEU A 8 -4.04 12.45 2.33
N GLU A 9 -5.17 12.38 3.03
CA GLU A 9 -5.26 11.79 4.37
C GLU A 9 -4.77 10.34 4.39
N LEU A 10 -5.16 9.54 3.38
CA LEU A 10 -4.68 8.16 3.25
C LEU A 10 -3.17 8.12 3.04
N LYS A 11 -2.62 8.99 2.17
CA LYS A 11 -1.17 9.06 1.96
C LYS A 11 -0.41 9.43 3.24
N GLU A 12 -0.93 10.38 4.01
CA GLU A 12 -0.35 10.77 5.30
C GLU A 12 -0.41 9.62 6.31
N LEU A 13 -1.55 8.91 6.39
CA LEU A 13 -1.72 7.75 7.27
C LEU A 13 -0.76 6.60 6.92
N LEU A 14 -0.54 6.34 5.63
CA LEU A 14 0.39 5.31 5.17
C LEU A 14 1.84 5.73 5.39
N ALA A 15 2.18 7.02 5.21
CA ALA A 15 3.54 7.52 5.35
C ALA A 15 4.10 7.42 6.78
N VAL A 16 3.24 7.37 7.80
CA VAL A 16 3.66 7.24 9.20
C VAL A 16 3.90 5.79 9.63
N GLN A 17 3.60 4.80 8.78
CA GLN A 17 3.81 3.39 9.08
C GLN A 17 5.26 2.99 8.74
N SER A 18 6.15 2.94 9.72
CA SER A 18 7.58 2.66 9.50
C SER A 18 7.87 1.25 8.95
N GLU A 19 6.97 0.30 9.18
CA GLU A 19 7.08 -1.09 8.72
C GLU A 19 6.49 -1.28 7.32
N LEU A 20 5.86 -0.25 6.76
CA LEU A 20 5.23 -0.33 5.46
C LEU A 20 6.28 -0.07 4.36
N GLU A 21 6.59 -1.11 3.61
CA GLU A 21 7.59 -1.00 2.54
C GLU A 21 6.98 -0.48 1.23
N LEU A 22 5.76 -0.95 0.90
CA LEU A 22 5.10 -0.62 -0.36
C LEU A 22 3.58 -0.73 -0.23
N VAL A 23 2.87 0.22 -0.83
CA VAL A 23 1.42 0.16 -1.06
C VAL A 23 1.11 0.53 -2.48
N ILE A 24 0.32 -0.31 -3.14
CA ILE A 24 -0.10 -0.10 -4.53
C ILE A 24 -1.62 -0.19 -4.58
N LEU A 25 -2.25 0.82 -5.20
CA LEU A 25 -3.67 0.77 -5.57
C LEU A 25 -3.85 -0.27 -6.68
N VAL A 26 -4.74 -1.22 -6.47
CA VAL A 26 -5.09 -2.26 -7.44
C VAL A 26 -6.60 -2.26 -7.69
N GLY A 27 -7.10 -3.22 -8.47
CA GLY A 27 -8.54 -3.34 -8.71
C GLY A 27 -9.10 -2.25 -9.61
N SER A 28 -10.40 -2.01 -9.53
CA SER A 28 -11.13 -1.23 -10.54
C SER A 28 -10.76 0.27 -10.55
N GLN A 29 -10.38 0.79 -9.38
CA GLN A 29 -9.90 2.17 -9.23
C GLN A 29 -8.56 2.38 -9.95
N ALA A 30 -7.67 1.39 -9.93
CA ALA A 30 -6.38 1.46 -10.65
C ALA A 30 -6.53 1.36 -12.17
N HIS A 31 -7.56 0.65 -12.66
CA HIS A 31 -7.80 0.41 -14.08
C HIS A 31 -8.77 1.41 -14.72
N GLY A 32 -9.33 2.34 -13.95
CA GLY A 32 -10.25 3.36 -14.45
C GLY A 32 -11.64 2.85 -14.83
N ASN A 33 -12.04 1.66 -14.34
CA ASN A 33 -13.36 1.06 -14.57
C ASN A 33 -14.22 1.03 -13.29
N ALA A 34 -13.78 1.71 -12.23
CA ALA A 34 -14.56 1.91 -11.01
C ALA A 34 -15.76 2.85 -11.22
N ASN A 35 -16.83 2.58 -10.52
CA ASN A 35 -17.98 3.46 -10.36
C ASN A 35 -18.00 4.08 -8.94
N GLN A 36 -19.00 4.91 -8.64
CA GLN A 36 -19.12 5.61 -7.36
C GLN A 36 -19.28 4.70 -6.13
N ASP A 37 -19.75 3.47 -6.35
CA ASP A 37 -20.01 2.46 -5.31
C ASP A 37 -18.88 1.41 -5.24
N SER A 38 -17.81 1.61 -6.02
CA SER A 38 -16.68 0.67 -6.08
C SER A 38 -15.75 0.85 -4.88
N ASP A 39 -15.42 -0.27 -4.25
CA ASP A 39 -14.42 -0.35 -3.19
C ASP A 39 -13.02 0.04 -3.69
N TRP A 40 -12.11 0.23 -2.73
CA TRP A 40 -10.70 0.52 -2.98
C TRP A 40 -9.86 -0.67 -2.55
N ASP A 41 -9.16 -1.28 -3.51
CA ASP A 41 -8.28 -2.41 -3.26
C ASP A 41 -6.82 -1.95 -3.20
N PHE A 42 -6.10 -2.40 -2.16
CA PHE A 42 -4.68 -2.10 -1.99
C PHE A 42 -3.87 -3.38 -1.78
N ALA A 43 -2.80 -3.52 -2.55
CA ALA A 43 -1.75 -4.49 -2.27
C ALA A 43 -0.71 -3.84 -1.33
N ILE A 44 -0.43 -4.51 -0.22
CA ILE A 44 0.50 -4.02 0.81
C ILE A 44 1.66 -4.99 0.96
N ARG A 45 2.89 -4.46 0.96
CA ARG A 45 4.08 -5.18 1.39
C ARG A 45 4.64 -4.51 2.64
N TRP A 46 4.76 -5.29 3.69
CA TRP A 46 5.45 -4.90 4.92
C TRP A 46 6.93 -5.25 4.79
N ILE A 47 7.79 -4.51 5.47
CA ILE A 47 9.21 -4.82 5.59
C ILE A 47 9.32 -6.21 6.22
N GLU A 48 10.06 -7.11 5.56
CA GLU A 48 10.42 -8.39 6.15
C GLU A 48 11.63 -8.17 7.07
N TYR A 49 11.44 -8.32 8.38
CA TYR A 49 12.55 -8.33 9.33
C TYR A 49 13.32 -9.63 9.16
N LEU A 50 14.23 -9.67 8.19
CA LEU A 50 15.21 -10.73 8.06
C LEU A 50 16.40 -10.39 8.97
N GLU A 51 16.58 -11.17 10.03
CA GLU A 51 17.81 -11.12 10.81
C GLU A 51 19.00 -11.39 9.86
N PRO A 52 20.10 -10.64 9.91
CA PRO A 52 21.24 -10.81 8.99
C PRO A 52 21.74 -12.25 8.89
N MET A 53 21.61 -13.04 9.96
CA MET A 53 21.98 -14.46 9.97
C MET A 53 21.09 -15.35 9.09
N GLN A 54 19.85 -14.95 8.80
CA GLN A 54 18.93 -15.69 7.93
C GLN A 54 19.23 -15.50 6.44
N GLN A 55 19.96 -14.43 6.07
CA GLN A 55 20.37 -14.19 4.68
C GLN A 55 21.55 -15.07 4.24
N LEU A 56 22.31 -15.62 5.18
CA LEU A 56 23.49 -16.47 4.93
C LEU A 56 23.14 -17.96 4.72
N ALA A 57 21.88 -18.37 4.84
CA ALA A 57 21.45 -19.78 4.74
C ALA A 57 20.99 -20.21 3.33
N LYS A 58 21.17 -19.38 2.30
CA LYS A 58 21.01 -19.79 0.90
C LYS A 58 22.38 -20.18 0.33
N GLU A 59 22.80 -21.42 0.61
CA GLU A 59 23.71 -22.18 -0.26
C GLU A 59 22.89 -23.09 -1.18
#